data_AF-A0A2E6XB21-F1
#
_entry.id   AF-A0A2E6XB21-F1
#
_cell.length_a   1.000
_cell.length_b   1.000
_cell.length_c   1.000
_cell.angle_alpha   90.00
_cell.angle_beta   90.00
_cell.angle_gamma   90.00
#
_symmetry.space_group_name_H-M   'P 1'
#
loop_
_entity.id
_entity.type
_entity.pdbx_description
1 polymer ?
#
loop_
_entity_poly.entity_id
_entity_poly.type
_entity_poly.pdbx_seq_one_letter_code
_entity_poly.pdbx_strand_id
1 'polypeptide(L)'
;MVPDYRMIIMHSCSVFTIFIHLGELAPAVHETVGDIPLGQSWSANEEYDPIPVKAGESIGKFGSQSFDWSVHDANVVLTGFVVPEHYYSEPWKIHTVDPFDYYAEPMRSELLAKVIRQTEPRAGKIDYDVEGKIVGNWFIDGSVDYAGSGQPTLGYTKGHLAIAYGHIDPTQLRISIGADTGLNEDLCGICGGVYGVRGNQPDPANVGKDFGLVKYELMSRDEESQLIKERVGDVSLGTFLVQHLGNRSIQVEIIPGKTPDQVSGFTDKAVIYRR
;
A
#
# COMPACT_ATOMS: atom_id res chain seq x y z
N MET A 1 9.99 15.37 -19.89
CA MET A 1 9.45 14.59 -18.76
C MET A 1 8.31 15.41 -18.18
N VAL A 2 7.12 14.82 -18.01
CA VAL A 2 6.03 15.53 -17.33
C VAL A 2 6.41 15.60 -15.85
N PRO A 3 6.34 16.78 -15.18
CA PRO A 3 6.55 16.87 -13.74
C PRO A 3 5.65 15.91 -12.95
N ASP A 4 6.04 15.60 -11.72
CA ASP A 4 5.26 14.75 -10.81
C ASP A 4 5.28 15.39 -9.42
N TYR A 5 4.25 16.20 -9.15
CA TYR A 5 4.12 16.93 -7.90
C TYR A 5 3.20 16.19 -6.92
N ARG A 6 3.65 16.18 -5.66
CA ARG A 6 2.80 15.97 -4.49
C ARG A 6 2.36 17.33 -3.96
N MET A 7 1.06 17.55 -3.85
CA MET A 7 0.46 18.73 -3.23
C MET A 7 -0.22 18.34 -1.92
N ILE A 8 -0.01 19.15 -0.88
CA ILE A 8 -0.64 18.99 0.43
C ILE A 8 -1.49 20.23 0.69
N ILE A 9 -2.77 20.02 0.97
CA ILE A 9 -3.71 21.08 1.35
C ILE A 9 -4.01 20.92 2.84
N MET A 10 -3.79 21.99 3.60
CA MET A 10 -4.16 22.09 5.00
C MET A 10 -5.54 22.73 5.10
N HIS A 11 -6.54 21.99 5.58
CA HIS A 11 -7.92 22.50 5.77
C HIS A 11 -8.13 23.07 7.18
N SER A 12 -7.39 22.53 8.15
CA SER A 12 -7.36 22.97 9.55
C SER A 12 -6.00 22.62 10.15
N CYS A 13 -5.79 22.89 11.45
CA CYS A 13 -4.56 22.49 12.14
C CYS A 13 -4.34 20.97 12.19
N SER A 14 -5.36 20.15 11.93
CA SER A 14 -5.26 18.69 11.99
C SER A 14 -5.67 17.98 10.70
N VAL A 15 -6.44 18.61 9.82
CA VAL A 15 -7.01 17.95 8.62
C VAL A 15 -6.25 18.36 7.36
N PHE A 16 -5.82 17.36 6.60
CA PHE A 16 -5.02 17.52 5.39
C PHE A 16 -5.57 16.66 4.25
N THR A 17 -5.46 17.15 3.03
CA THR A 17 -5.63 16.34 1.82
C THR A 17 -4.35 16.31 1.04
N ILE A 18 -4.04 15.15 0.46
CA ILE A 18 -2.88 14.97 -0.39
C ILE A 18 -3.32 14.52 -1.76
N PHE A 19 -2.72 15.15 -2.76
CA PHE A 19 -2.79 14.75 -4.15
C PHE A 19 -1.37 14.45 -4.63
N ILE A 20 -1.14 13.29 -5.24
CA ILE A 20 0.15 12.96 -5.91
C ILE A 20 -0.13 12.78 -7.40
N HIS A 21 0.93 12.82 -8.22
CA HIS A 21 0.83 12.68 -9.67
C HIS A 21 0.18 13.86 -10.37
N LEU A 22 0.35 15.07 -9.82
CA LEU A 22 0.02 16.31 -10.53
C LEU A 22 1.15 16.66 -11.50
N GLY A 23 0.83 16.87 -12.78
CA GLY A 23 1.80 17.18 -13.83
C GLY A 23 1.88 18.66 -14.21
N GLU A 24 0.84 19.41 -13.90
CA GLU A 24 0.74 20.84 -14.19
C GLU A 24 0.10 21.53 -12.98
N LEU A 25 0.74 22.57 -12.46
CA LEU A 25 0.16 23.42 -11.42
C LEU A 25 -0.74 24.47 -12.09
N ALA A 26 -1.86 24.82 -11.46
CA ALA A 26 -2.70 25.90 -11.96
C ALA A 26 -1.92 27.23 -12.01
N PRO A 27 -2.20 28.13 -12.97
CA PRO A 27 -1.42 29.36 -13.15
C PRO A 27 -1.25 30.19 -11.87
N ALA A 28 -2.31 30.34 -11.07
CA ALA A 28 -2.26 31.09 -9.81
C ALA A 28 -1.32 30.46 -8.76
N VAL A 29 -1.25 29.11 -8.73
CA VAL A 29 -0.32 28.39 -7.87
C VAL A 29 1.10 28.58 -8.39
N HIS A 30 1.32 28.37 -9.70
CA HIS A 30 2.63 28.48 -10.33
C HIS A 30 3.24 29.88 -10.24
N GLU A 31 2.43 30.95 -10.34
CA GLU A 31 2.90 32.33 -10.16
C GLU A 31 3.54 32.56 -8.78
N THR A 32 3.06 31.86 -7.75
CA THR A 32 3.62 31.96 -6.40
C THR A 32 4.82 31.03 -6.19
N VAL A 33 4.73 29.77 -6.64
CA VAL A 33 5.75 28.76 -6.34
C VAL A 33 6.93 28.76 -7.31
N GLY A 34 6.75 29.28 -8.53
CA GLY A 34 7.72 29.20 -9.61
C GLY A 34 8.01 27.76 -10.06
N ASP A 35 9.20 27.58 -10.65
CA ASP A 35 9.70 26.25 -11.00
C ASP A 35 10.29 25.56 -9.77
N ILE A 36 9.82 24.36 -9.48
CA ILE A 36 10.35 23.52 -8.38
C ILE A 36 11.33 22.50 -8.99
N PRO A 37 12.64 22.58 -8.68
CA PRO A 37 13.60 21.61 -9.20
C PRO A 37 13.32 20.18 -8.73
N LEU A 38 13.78 19.19 -9.49
CA LEU A 38 13.61 17.77 -9.14
C LEU A 38 14.19 17.48 -7.74
N GLY A 39 13.39 16.82 -6.90
CA GLY A 39 13.76 16.47 -5.53
C GLY A 39 13.69 17.64 -4.54
N GLN A 40 13.21 18.82 -4.96
CA GLN A 40 12.95 19.95 -4.08
C GLN A 40 11.45 20.08 -3.78
N SER A 41 11.12 20.87 -2.77
CA SER A 41 9.76 21.16 -2.34
C SER A 41 9.56 22.65 -2.12
N TRP A 42 8.34 23.12 -2.37
CA TRP A 42 7.90 24.44 -1.90
C TRP A 42 6.95 24.27 -0.72
N SER A 43 7.08 25.12 0.30
CA SER A 43 6.18 25.15 1.45
C SER A 43 6.11 26.57 2.01
N ALA A 44 4.94 26.96 2.50
CA ALA A 44 4.80 28.18 3.31
C ALA A 44 5.76 28.15 4.50
N ASN A 45 6.35 29.31 4.82
CA ASN A 45 7.33 29.49 5.89
C ASN A 45 7.39 30.98 6.31
N GLU A 46 8.43 31.41 7.01
CA GLU A 46 8.58 32.81 7.43
C GLU A 46 8.75 33.81 6.26
N GLU A 47 9.19 33.33 5.09
CA GLU A 47 9.40 34.12 3.87
C GLU A 47 8.19 34.09 2.93
N TYR A 48 7.42 33.00 2.93
CA TYR A 48 6.29 32.80 2.03
C TYR A 48 5.00 32.47 2.79
N ASP A 49 3.97 33.30 2.58
CA ASP A 49 2.62 33.02 3.07
C ASP A 49 2.04 31.74 2.42
N PRO A 50 1.13 31.03 3.11
CA PRO A 50 0.34 29.96 2.51
C PRO A 50 -0.47 30.45 1.31
N ILE A 51 -0.56 29.64 0.25
CA ILE A 51 -1.41 29.92 -0.91
C ILE A 51 -2.86 29.63 -0.53
N PRO A 52 -3.75 30.65 -0.43
CA PRO A 52 -5.15 30.40 -0.14
C PRO A 52 -5.85 29.80 -1.36
N VAL A 53 -6.59 28.72 -1.16
CA VAL A 53 -7.41 28.07 -2.20
C VAL A 53 -8.86 27.98 -1.76
N LYS A 54 -9.79 28.08 -2.71
CA LYS A 54 -11.23 27.93 -2.46
C LYS A 54 -11.77 26.61 -2.97
N ALA A 55 -12.85 26.13 -2.37
CA ALA A 55 -13.57 24.97 -2.89
C ALA A 55 -14.00 25.21 -4.36
N GLY A 56 -13.71 24.23 -5.23
CA GLY A 56 -13.97 24.31 -6.67
C GLY A 56 -12.91 25.07 -7.48
N GLU A 57 -11.90 25.66 -6.83
CA GLU A 57 -10.77 26.28 -7.52
C GLU A 57 -9.83 25.22 -8.11
N SER A 58 -9.39 25.44 -9.34
CA SER A 58 -8.42 24.55 -9.97
C SER A 58 -7.03 24.78 -9.38
N ILE A 59 -6.41 23.71 -8.89
CA ILE A 59 -5.06 23.72 -8.29
C ILE A 59 -4.00 23.09 -9.21
N GLY A 60 -4.44 22.31 -10.20
CA GLY A 60 -3.55 21.63 -11.14
C GLY A 60 -4.27 20.58 -11.98
N LYS A 61 -3.50 19.83 -12.76
CA LYS A 61 -3.95 18.69 -13.56
C LYS A 61 -3.07 17.48 -13.28
N PHE A 62 -3.66 16.29 -13.34
CA PHE A 62 -2.90 15.04 -13.26
C PHE A 62 -1.90 14.94 -14.41
N GLY A 63 -0.76 14.32 -14.13
CA GLY A 63 0.31 14.09 -15.08
C GLY A 63 0.09 12.80 -15.87
N SER A 64 1.18 12.08 -16.15
CA SER A 64 1.14 10.83 -16.92
C SER A 64 0.87 9.57 -16.08
N GLN A 65 0.62 9.70 -14.78
CA GLN A 65 0.43 8.60 -13.83
C GLN A 65 -1.00 8.56 -13.28
N SER A 66 -1.32 7.49 -12.54
CA SER A 66 -2.58 7.37 -11.79
C SER A 66 -2.71 8.47 -10.75
N PHE A 67 -3.93 8.83 -10.38
CA PHE A 67 -4.19 9.87 -9.39
C PHE A 67 -4.25 9.26 -7.98
N ASP A 68 -3.37 9.76 -7.10
CA ASP A 68 -3.38 9.38 -5.69
C ASP A 68 -4.05 10.48 -4.89
N TRP A 69 -5.05 10.10 -4.10
CA TRP A 69 -5.82 11.00 -3.25
C TRP A 69 -6.05 10.37 -1.88
N SER A 70 -5.68 11.11 -0.85
CA SER A 70 -5.88 10.69 0.54
C SER A 70 -6.25 11.88 1.43
N VAL A 71 -7.01 11.58 2.49
CA VAL A 71 -7.37 12.52 3.56
C VAL A 71 -6.75 12.03 4.85
N HIS A 72 -6.23 12.95 5.64
CA HIS A 72 -5.55 12.68 6.89
C HIS A 72 -6.09 13.59 8.00
N ASP A 73 -6.33 13.03 9.18
CA ASP A 73 -6.63 13.80 10.40
C ASP A 73 -5.62 13.43 11.49
N ALA A 74 -4.78 14.40 11.87
CA ALA A 74 -3.75 14.24 12.89
C ALA A 74 -4.31 13.91 14.29
N ASN A 75 -5.62 14.09 14.52
CA ASN A 75 -6.27 13.66 15.76
C ASN A 75 -6.62 12.15 15.78
N VAL A 76 -6.54 11.47 14.63
CA VAL A 76 -6.87 10.05 14.50
C VAL A 76 -5.58 9.26 14.31
N VAL A 77 -5.43 8.17 15.06
CA VAL A 77 -4.35 7.20 14.84
C VAL A 77 -4.98 5.85 14.51
N LEU A 78 -4.66 5.31 13.35
CA LEU A 78 -5.07 3.99 12.90
C LEU A 78 -4.53 2.92 13.85
N THR A 79 -5.43 2.08 14.36
CA THR A 79 -5.10 1.10 15.41
C THR A 79 -4.68 -0.26 14.85
N GLY A 80 -4.82 -0.49 13.55
CA GLY A 80 -4.44 -1.73 12.89
C GLY A 80 -3.00 -1.76 12.40
N PHE A 81 -2.17 -0.77 12.75
CA PHE A 81 -0.72 -0.88 12.63
C PHE A 81 -0.17 -1.34 13.98
N VAL A 82 0.47 -2.49 14.01
CA VAL A 82 0.99 -3.06 15.27
C VAL A 82 2.18 -2.26 15.81
N VAL A 83 2.95 -1.62 14.91
CA VAL A 83 4.05 -0.69 15.23
C VAL A 83 3.93 0.56 14.33
N PRO A 84 3.15 1.57 14.75
CA PRO A 84 3.00 2.79 13.97
C PRO A 84 4.31 3.56 13.79
N GLU A 85 5.29 3.39 14.68
CA GLU A 85 6.60 4.02 14.62
C GLU A 85 7.40 3.63 13.37
N HIS A 86 7.11 2.47 12.76
CA HIS A 86 7.72 2.07 11.48
C HIS A 86 7.39 3.00 10.32
N TYR A 87 6.39 3.86 10.48
CA TYR A 87 6.00 4.83 9.46
C TYR A 87 6.56 6.22 9.77
N TYR A 88 7.61 6.39 10.59
CA TYR A 88 8.11 7.72 10.95
C TYR A 88 8.58 8.58 9.76
N SER A 89 9.25 7.99 8.76
CA SER A 89 9.65 8.68 7.52
C SER A 89 8.47 9.22 6.73
N GLU A 90 7.31 8.71 7.07
CA GLU A 90 6.11 8.65 6.29
C GLU A 90 4.92 8.76 7.30
N PRO A 91 4.86 9.87 8.10
CA PRO A 91 4.11 9.90 9.35
C PRO A 91 2.61 10.10 9.19
N TRP A 92 2.15 10.71 8.09
CA TRP A 92 0.72 10.85 7.79
C TRP A 92 -0.05 9.56 7.50
N LYS A 93 0.62 8.41 7.25
CA LYS A 93 -0.03 7.14 6.93
C LYS A 93 -0.88 6.66 8.08
N ILE A 94 -0.36 6.74 9.30
CA ILE A 94 -1.07 6.32 10.51
C ILE A 94 -2.26 7.24 10.81
N HIS A 95 -2.37 8.39 10.15
CA HIS A 95 -3.45 9.36 10.27
C HIS A 95 -4.43 9.33 9.09
N THR A 96 -4.31 8.34 8.19
CA THR A 96 -5.20 8.20 7.03
C THR A 96 -6.61 7.85 7.49
N VAL A 97 -7.60 8.62 7.05
CA VAL A 97 -9.01 8.46 7.42
C VAL A 97 -9.86 8.11 6.20
N ASP A 98 -11.10 7.64 6.43
CA ASP A 98 -12.06 7.50 5.33
C ASP A 98 -12.35 8.91 4.76
N PRO A 99 -11.98 9.19 3.50
CA PRO A 99 -12.17 10.50 2.93
C PRO A 99 -13.65 10.89 2.88
N PHE A 100 -14.58 9.94 2.71
CA PHE A 100 -16.00 10.24 2.52
C PHE A 100 -16.66 10.85 3.77
N ASP A 101 -16.09 10.64 4.95
CA ASP A 101 -16.58 11.28 6.19
C ASP A 101 -16.28 12.78 6.24
N TYR A 102 -15.39 13.28 5.36
CA TYR A 102 -14.98 14.68 5.28
C TYR A 102 -15.64 15.43 4.13
N TYR A 103 -16.51 14.79 3.35
CA TYR A 103 -17.23 15.42 2.25
C TYR A 103 -18.71 15.60 2.62
N ALA A 104 -19.23 16.79 2.34
CA ALA A 104 -20.65 17.08 2.44
C ALA A 104 -21.41 16.59 1.20
N GLU A 105 -22.72 16.39 1.33
CA GLU A 105 -23.59 16.13 0.19
C GLU A 105 -23.75 17.38 -0.71
N PRO A 106 -23.91 17.19 -2.04
CA PRO A 106 -24.02 15.92 -2.78
C PRO A 106 -22.67 15.26 -3.12
N MET A 107 -21.55 15.95 -2.85
CA MET A 107 -20.23 15.52 -3.32
C MET A 107 -19.79 14.17 -2.72
N ARG A 108 -20.14 13.89 -1.46
CA ARG A 108 -19.92 12.58 -0.84
C ARG A 108 -20.55 11.45 -1.66
N SER A 109 -21.85 11.55 -1.96
CA SER A 109 -22.56 10.55 -2.75
C SER A 109 -22.04 10.44 -4.18
N GLU A 110 -21.70 11.56 -4.82
CA GLU A 110 -21.13 11.59 -6.18
C GLU A 110 -19.76 10.92 -6.26
N LEU A 111 -18.90 11.09 -5.25
CA LEU A 111 -17.60 10.41 -5.18
C LEU A 111 -17.79 8.93 -4.84
N LEU A 112 -18.64 8.58 -3.88
CA LEU A 112 -18.95 7.19 -3.53
C LEU A 112 -19.51 6.40 -4.74
N ALA A 113 -20.30 7.04 -5.59
CA ALA A 113 -20.83 6.43 -6.82
C ALA A 113 -19.72 6.02 -7.82
N LYS A 114 -18.50 6.55 -7.69
CA LYS A 114 -17.33 6.18 -8.51
C LYS A 114 -16.52 5.03 -7.89
N VAL A 115 -16.75 4.69 -6.63
CA VAL A 115 -15.99 3.66 -5.92
C VAL A 115 -16.46 2.28 -6.37
N ILE A 116 -15.54 1.51 -6.97
CA ILE A 116 -15.80 0.16 -7.47
C ILE A 116 -16.04 -0.82 -6.32
N ARG A 117 -15.26 -0.72 -5.24
CA ARG A 117 -15.46 -1.51 -4.01
C ARG A 117 -16.88 -1.31 -3.48
N GLN A 118 -17.60 -2.39 -3.23
CA GLN A 118 -18.96 -2.36 -2.64
C GLN A 118 -19.00 -2.73 -1.16
N THR A 119 -17.95 -3.38 -0.65
CA THR A 119 -17.89 -3.85 0.74
C THR A 119 -17.37 -2.76 1.67
N GLU A 120 -17.99 -2.60 2.85
CA GLU A 120 -17.51 -1.65 3.85
C GLU A 120 -16.15 -2.06 4.46
N PRO A 121 -15.29 -1.10 4.84
CA PRO A 121 -15.39 0.33 4.53
C PRO A 121 -15.26 0.58 3.02
N ARG A 122 -16.10 1.44 2.42
CA ARG A 122 -16.06 1.75 0.98
C ARG A 122 -14.71 2.30 0.53
N ALA A 123 -14.05 3.10 1.37
CA ALA A 123 -12.70 3.60 1.12
C ALA A 123 -11.59 2.55 1.27
N GLY A 124 -11.92 1.36 1.79
CA GLY A 124 -10.92 0.37 2.20
C GLY A 124 -10.18 0.79 3.47
N LYS A 125 -9.06 0.11 3.74
CA LYS A 125 -8.16 0.40 4.85
C LYS A 125 -6.74 -0.05 4.49
N ILE A 126 -5.75 0.42 5.24
CA ILE A 126 -4.31 0.15 5.00
C ILE A 126 -3.61 -0.56 6.16
N ASP A 127 -4.26 -0.61 7.32
CA ASP A 127 -3.74 -1.06 8.61
C ASP A 127 -4.33 -2.44 8.96
N TYR A 128 -3.93 -3.47 8.21
CA TYR A 128 -4.47 -4.84 8.35
C TYR A 128 -3.79 -5.66 9.45
N ASP A 129 -2.78 -5.13 10.13
CA ASP A 129 -1.99 -5.90 11.08
C ASP A 129 -2.85 -6.39 12.25
N VAL A 130 -2.62 -7.64 12.65
CA VAL A 130 -3.18 -8.21 13.86
C VAL A 130 -2.04 -8.78 14.72
N GLU A 131 -1.98 -8.37 15.98
CA GLU A 131 -0.95 -8.81 16.91
C GLU A 131 -0.91 -10.35 17.03
N GLY A 132 0.27 -10.95 17.00
CA GLY A 132 0.48 -12.39 16.99
C GLY A 132 0.02 -13.17 15.75
N LYS A 133 -0.40 -12.49 14.66
CA LYS A 133 -0.87 -13.09 13.40
C LYS A 133 -0.04 -12.63 12.21
N ILE A 134 -0.06 -13.42 11.12
CA ILE A 134 0.71 -13.11 9.89
C ILE A 134 0.06 -12.04 9.00
N VAL A 135 -1.24 -11.75 9.16
CA VAL A 135 -1.90 -10.67 8.40
C VAL A 135 -1.27 -9.31 8.73
N GLY A 136 -1.10 -8.47 7.71
CA GLY A 136 -0.54 -7.12 7.83
C GLY A 136 0.72 -6.90 7.02
N ASN A 137 1.39 -5.80 7.36
CA ASN A 137 2.64 -5.35 6.76
C ASN A 137 3.85 -5.89 7.54
N TRP A 138 4.90 -6.23 6.80
CA TRP A 138 6.13 -6.83 7.29
C TRP A 138 7.33 -6.24 6.57
N PHE A 139 8.43 -6.08 7.30
CA PHE A 139 9.68 -5.53 6.78
C PHE A 139 10.80 -6.55 6.93
N ILE A 140 11.62 -6.73 5.90
CA ILE A 140 12.74 -7.68 5.96
C ILE A 140 13.64 -7.39 7.16
N ASP A 141 14.14 -8.43 7.82
CA ASP A 141 14.95 -8.26 9.03
C ASP A 141 16.13 -7.32 8.77
N GLY A 142 16.31 -6.38 9.70
CA GLY A 142 17.31 -5.33 9.62
C GLY A 142 16.96 -4.13 8.75
N SER A 143 15.87 -4.10 7.97
CA SER A 143 15.44 -2.84 7.30
C SER A 143 14.80 -1.84 8.26
N VAL A 144 14.38 -2.32 9.44
CA VAL A 144 13.88 -1.56 10.60
C VAL A 144 12.50 -0.96 10.43
N ASP A 145 12.23 -0.27 9.32
CA ASP A 145 11.01 0.54 9.16
C ASP A 145 10.53 0.60 7.70
N TYR A 146 9.49 1.38 7.44
CA TYR A 146 8.89 1.56 6.13
C TYR A 146 9.85 2.23 5.12
N ALA A 147 10.74 3.13 5.56
CA ALA A 147 11.77 3.69 4.68
C ALA A 147 12.90 2.71 4.37
N GLY A 148 12.98 1.58 5.08
CA GLY A 148 14.11 0.68 5.01
C GLY A 148 15.38 1.29 5.60
N SER A 149 15.26 2.15 6.61
CA SER A 149 16.35 2.94 7.19
C SER A 149 17.54 2.09 7.65
N GLY A 150 17.31 0.85 8.09
CA GLY A 150 18.37 -0.06 8.49
C GLY A 150 19.10 -0.74 7.32
N GLN A 151 18.52 -0.74 6.12
CA GLN A 151 19.13 -1.26 4.88
C GLN A 151 18.76 -0.41 3.65
N PRO A 152 19.27 0.84 3.54
CA PRO A 152 18.86 1.76 2.48
C PRO A 152 19.16 1.26 1.05
N THR A 153 20.13 0.36 0.90
CA THR A 153 20.52 -0.24 -0.38
C THR A 153 19.45 -1.15 -0.99
N LEU A 154 18.48 -1.62 -0.19
CA LEU A 154 17.31 -2.34 -0.72
C LEU A 154 16.42 -1.42 -1.57
N GLY A 155 16.50 -0.11 -1.35
CA GLY A 155 15.56 0.85 -1.91
C GLY A 155 14.20 0.78 -1.22
N TYR A 156 13.26 1.57 -1.74
CA TYR A 156 12.00 1.85 -1.06
C TYR A 156 11.10 0.62 -0.87
N THR A 157 10.96 -0.25 -1.87
CA THR A 157 9.96 -1.34 -1.83
C THR A 157 10.54 -2.72 -1.53
N LYS A 158 11.83 -2.99 -1.80
CA LYS A 158 12.34 -4.37 -1.80
C LYS A 158 12.37 -5.05 -0.43
N GLY A 159 12.28 -4.26 0.64
CA GLY A 159 12.15 -4.79 2.00
C GLY A 159 10.71 -5.06 2.44
N HIS A 160 9.70 -4.73 1.63
CA HIS A 160 8.30 -4.76 2.03
C HIS A 160 7.62 -6.08 1.67
N LEU A 161 6.78 -6.55 2.58
CA LEU A 161 5.86 -7.67 2.39
C LEU A 161 4.51 -7.28 3.00
N ALA A 162 3.42 -7.55 2.29
CA ALA A 162 2.06 -7.43 2.83
C ALA A 162 1.27 -8.71 2.59
N ILE A 163 0.65 -9.24 3.64
CA ILE A 163 -0.30 -10.34 3.58
C ILE A 163 -1.65 -9.75 3.98
N ALA A 164 -2.50 -9.44 3.00
CA ALA A 164 -3.69 -8.63 3.19
C ALA A 164 -4.81 -9.06 2.23
N TYR A 165 -5.90 -8.32 2.18
CA TYR A 165 -7.06 -8.66 1.34
C TYR A 165 -7.15 -7.75 0.10
N GLY A 166 -7.96 -8.17 -0.87
CA GLY A 166 -8.26 -7.38 -2.07
C GLY A 166 -8.84 -6.00 -1.72
N HIS A 167 -8.39 -4.98 -2.46
CA HIS A 167 -8.82 -3.61 -2.22
C HIS A 167 -10.20 -3.35 -2.83
N ILE A 168 -10.63 -4.08 -3.86
CA ILE A 168 -12.01 -4.03 -4.39
C ILE A 168 -12.88 -5.13 -3.74
N ASP A 169 -12.42 -6.38 -3.76
CA ASP A 169 -13.06 -7.55 -3.18
C ASP A 169 -12.23 -8.09 -2.00
N PRO A 170 -12.62 -7.77 -0.76
CA PRO A 170 -11.88 -8.18 0.42
C PRO A 170 -12.03 -9.68 0.74
N THR A 171 -12.84 -10.44 0.00
CA THR A 171 -12.91 -11.90 0.18
C THR A 171 -11.70 -12.62 -0.42
N GLN A 172 -10.92 -11.91 -1.26
CA GLN A 172 -9.74 -12.46 -1.90
C GLN A 172 -8.48 -12.09 -1.13
N LEU A 173 -7.62 -13.09 -0.90
CA LEU A 173 -6.32 -12.90 -0.27
C LEU A 173 -5.31 -12.36 -1.30
N ARG A 174 -4.42 -11.48 -0.82
CA ARG A 174 -3.33 -10.88 -1.59
C ARG A 174 -2.04 -11.00 -0.82
N ILE A 175 -0.99 -11.37 -1.55
CA ILE A 175 0.37 -11.35 -1.02
C ILE A 175 1.17 -10.43 -1.94
N SER A 176 1.59 -9.29 -1.37
CA SER A 176 2.45 -8.32 -2.03
C SER A 176 3.87 -8.47 -1.54
N ILE A 177 4.81 -8.65 -2.45
CA ILE A 177 6.22 -8.93 -2.16
C ILE A 177 7.05 -7.94 -2.97
N GLY A 178 7.78 -7.06 -2.29
CA GLY A 178 8.67 -6.11 -2.97
C GLY A 178 10.03 -6.71 -3.32
N ALA A 179 10.46 -7.75 -2.62
CA ALA A 179 11.70 -8.47 -2.90
C ALA A 179 11.63 -9.20 -4.25
N ASP A 180 12.79 -9.51 -4.83
CA ASP A 180 12.87 -10.40 -6.00
C ASP A 180 12.41 -11.81 -5.60
N THR A 181 11.34 -12.27 -6.22
CA THR A 181 10.68 -13.55 -5.90
C THR A 181 11.25 -14.70 -6.73
N GLY A 182 11.98 -14.41 -7.80
CA GLY A 182 12.37 -15.41 -8.82
C GLY A 182 11.19 -16.03 -9.56
N LEU A 183 9.97 -15.52 -9.39
CA LEU A 183 8.80 -15.94 -10.15
C LEU A 183 8.92 -15.46 -11.58
N ASN A 184 8.37 -16.23 -12.52
CA ASN A 184 8.33 -15.81 -13.92
C ASN A 184 7.21 -14.77 -14.09
N GLU A 185 7.58 -13.49 -14.09
CA GLU A 185 6.63 -12.37 -14.22
C GLU A 185 5.89 -12.37 -15.57
N ASP A 186 6.45 -12.96 -16.62
CA ASP A 186 5.77 -13.10 -17.93
C ASP A 186 4.49 -13.95 -17.84
N LEU A 187 4.38 -14.80 -16.82
CA LEU A 187 3.19 -15.62 -16.59
C LEU A 187 2.01 -14.83 -16.01
N CYS A 188 2.26 -13.70 -15.34
CA CYS A 188 1.20 -12.91 -14.75
C CYS A 188 1.02 -11.54 -15.40
N GLY A 189 2.06 -10.90 -15.95
CA GLY A 189 2.01 -9.63 -16.70
C GLY A 189 1.55 -8.39 -15.92
N ILE A 190 0.54 -8.53 -15.06
CA ILE A 190 -0.10 -7.49 -14.25
C ILE A 190 0.15 -7.69 -12.74
N CYS A 191 0.82 -8.77 -12.31
CA CYS A 191 1.06 -9.02 -10.89
C CYS A 191 1.90 -7.92 -10.26
N GLY A 192 3.06 -7.59 -10.84
CA GLY A 192 3.91 -6.50 -10.35
C GLY A 192 4.27 -6.66 -8.87
N GLY A 193 4.60 -7.90 -8.45
CA GLY A 193 4.85 -8.24 -7.05
C GLY A 193 3.60 -8.44 -6.19
N VAL A 194 2.38 -8.33 -6.74
CA VAL A 194 1.11 -8.59 -6.03
C VAL A 194 0.40 -9.79 -6.64
N TYR A 195 0.26 -10.85 -5.85
CA TYR A 195 -0.22 -12.15 -6.32
C TYR A 195 -1.59 -12.51 -5.72
N GLY A 196 -2.38 -13.26 -6.49
CA GLY A 196 -3.56 -13.94 -5.97
C GLY A 196 -3.16 -15.18 -5.17
N VAL A 197 -4.08 -15.72 -4.36
CA VAL A 197 -3.83 -16.95 -3.60
C VAL A 197 -4.90 -17.99 -3.91
N ARG A 198 -4.48 -19.20 -4.27
CA ARG A 198 -5.42 -20.30 -4.53
C ARG A 198 -6.23 -20.61 -3.28
N GLY A 199 -7.55 -20.62 -3.42
CA GLY A 199 -8.49 -21.02 -2.36
C GLY A 199 -8.64 -20.03 -1.21
N ASN A 200 -7.90 -18.92 -1.16
CA ASN A 200 -7.96 -17.91 -0.09
C ASN A 200 -7.85 -18.50 1.34
N GLN A 201 -7.10 -19.59 1.52
CA GLN A 201 -7.01 -20.29 2.80
C GLN A 201 -5.56 -20.75 3.10
N PRO A 202 -5.18 -20.86 4.39
CA PRO A 202 -5.94 -20.40 5.56
C PRO A 202 -6.04 -18.86 5.63
N ASP A 203 -7.04 -18.32 6.32
CA ASP A 203 -7.13 -16.88 6.56
C ASP A 203 -5.95 -16.39 7.42
N PRO A 204 -5.10 -15.45 6.91
CA PRO A 204 -3.90 -15.00 7.62
C PRO A 204 -4.19 -14.31 8.95
N ALA A 205 -5.40 -13.79 9.17
CA ALA A 205 -5.80 -13.24 10.46
C ALA A 205 -5.96 -14.32 11.55
N ASN A 206 -6.05 -15.59 11.15
CA ASN A 206 -6.15 -16.71 12.09
C ASN A 206 -4.80 -17.43 12.30
N VAL A 207 -3.84 -17.26 11.39
CA VAL A 207 -2.53 -17.92 11.45
C VAL A 207 -1.60 -17.18 12.43
N GLY A 208 -1.34 -17.81 13.56
CA GLY A 208 -0.34 -17.37 14.55
C GLY A 208 0.75 -18.41 14.76
N LYS A 209 1.56 -18.24 15.81
CA LYS A 209 2.72 -19.10 16.11
C LYS A 209 2.38 -20.60 16.13
N ASP A 210 1.30 -20.97 16.80
CA ASP A 210 0.92 -22.37 17.01
C ASP A 210 0.33 -23.03 15.75
N PHE A 211 0.06 -22.27 14.69
CA PHE A 211 -0.40 -22.80 13.41
C PHE A 211 0.70 -23.58 12.68
N GLY A 212 1.97 -23.25 12.92
CA GLY A 212 3.11 -23.83 12.23
C GLY A 212 3.29 -23.30 10.81
N LEU A 213 3.89 -24.13 9.95
CA LEU A 213 4.17 -23.78 8.56
C LEU A 213 2.88 -23.71 7.74
N VAL A 214 2.69 -22.59 7.05
CA VAL A 214 1.64 -22.38 6.04
C VAL A 214 2.25 -22.29 4.66
N LYS A 215 1.56 -22.86 3.68
CA LYS A 215 1.93 -22.82 2.25
C LYS A 215 0.76 -22.24 1.47
N TYR A 216 0.96 -21.06 0.90
CA TYR A 216 0.02 -20.45 -0.03
C TYR A 216 0.50 -20.69 -1.45
N GLU A 217 -0.38 -21.15 -2.33
CA GLU A 217 -0.08 -21.19 -3.76
C GLU A 217 -0.33 -19.80 -4.37
N LEU A 218 0.74 -19.18 -4.84
CA LEU A 218 0.68 -17.88 -5.52
C LEU A 218 0.16 -18.09 -6.94
N MET A 219 -0.88 -17.35 -7.27
CA MET A 219 -1.59 -17.40 -8.53
C MET A 219 -1.41 -16.11 -9.30
N SER A 220 -1.52 -16.19 -10.63
CA SER A 220 -1.70 -15.02 -11.48
C SER A 220 -2.94 -14.21 -11.07
N ARG A 221 -3.04 -13.00 -11.62
CA ARG A 221 -4.24 -12.17 -11.55
C ARG A 221 -4.80 -12.00 -12.95
N ASP A 222 -6.12 -11.93 -13.03
CA ASP A 222 -6.86 -11.67 -14.24
C ASP A 222 -7.38 -10.23 -14.25
N GLU A 223 -7.47 -9.68 -15.46
CA GLU A 223 -8.12 -8.39 -15.72
C GLU A 223 -9.58 -8.63 -16.12
N GLU A 224 -10.53 -8.22 -15.27
CA GLU A 224 -11.95 -8.18 -15.64
C GLU A 224 -12.25 -6.95 -16.50
N SER A 225 -11.57 -5.84 -16.20
CA SER A 225 -11.60 -4.61 -16.97
C SER A 225 -10.37 -3.77 -16.68
N GLN A 226 -10.14 -2.69 -17.44
CA GLN A 226 -9.03 -1.77 -17.19
C GLN A 226 -8.96 -1.25 -15.74
N LEU A 227 -10.09 -1.20 -15.03
CA LEU A 227 -10.19 -0.72 -13.65
C LEU A 227 -10.22 -1.85 -12.61
N ILE A 228 -10.42 -3.10 -13.03
CA ILE A 228 -10.59 -4.26 -12.13
C ILE A 228 -9.58 -5.33 -12.52
N LYS A 229 -8.45 -5.34 -11.80
CA LYS A 229 -7.26 -6.17 -12.08
C LYS A 229 -6.83 -7.02 -10.89
N GLU A 230 -7.79 -7.46 -10.09
CA GLU A 230 -7.49 -8.18 -8.86
C GLU A 230 -7.98 -9.61 -8.83
N ARG A 231 -8.88 -10.04 -9.73
CA ARG A 231 -9.40 -11.40 -9.73
C ARG A 231 -8.26 -12.42 -9.76
N VAL A 232 -8.35 -13.45 -8.91
CA VAL A 232 -7.40 -14.58 -8.95
C VAL A 232 -7.52 -15.31 -10.28
N GLY A 233 -6.40 -15.44 -11.00
CA GLY A 233 -6.30 -16.17 -12.26
C GLY A 233 -6.04 -17.67 -12.07
N ASP A 234 -5.87 -18.37 -13.19
CA ASP A 234 -5.74 -19.83 -13.22
C ASP A 234 -4.29 -20.35 -13.32
N VAL A 235 -3.31 -19.46 -13.54
CA VAL A 235 -1.88 -19.82 -13.67
C VAL A 235 -1.22 -19.87 -12.30
N SER A 236 -0.68 -21.04 -11.93
CA SER A 236 0.15 -21.20 -10.73
C SER A 236 1.56 -20.67 -10.99
N LEU A 237 2.04 -19.80 -10.10
CA LEU A 237 3.34 -19.15 -10.22
C LEU A 237 4.39 -19.80 -9.31
N GLY A 238 3.98 -20.25 -8.12
CA GLY A 238 4.86 -20.85 -7.13
C GLY A 238 4.19 -20.95 -5.77
N THR A 239 4.98 -21.34 -4.76
CA THR A 239 4.51 -21.46 -3.38
C THR A 239 5.18 -20.42 -2.50
N PHE A 240 4.36 -19.69 -1.73
CA PHE A 240 4.80 -18.82 -0.64
C PHE A 240 4.67 -19.57 0.68
N LEU A 241 5.80 -19.79 1.34
CA LEU A 241 5.88 -20.39 2.66
C LEU A 241 5.94 -19.29 3.69
N VAL A 242 5.17 -19.43 4.76
CA VAL A 242 5.22 -18.53 5.90
C VAL A 242 5.03 -19.28 7.20
N GLN A 243 5.79 -18.89 8.21
CA GLN A 243 5.61 -19.37 9.57
C GLN A 243 5.79 -18.23 10.55
N HIS A 244 4.83 -18.05 11.45
CA HIS A 244 4.95 -17.10 12.54
C HIS A 244 5.87 -17.67 13.64
N LEU A 245 6.95 -16.97 13.95
CA LEU A 245 7.96 -17.42 14.92
C LEU A 245 7.66 -16.94 16.36
N GLY A 246 6.75 -15.97 16.50
CA GLY A 246 6.55 -15.21 17.73
C GLY A 246 7.31 -13.90 17.68
N ASN A 247 7.14 -13.06 18.70
CA ASN A 247 7.89 -11.80 18.87
C ASN A 247 7.93 -10.96 17.59
N ARG A 248 6.76 -10.78 16.95
CA ARG A 248 6.60 -10.00 15.72
C ARG A 248 7.60 -10.36 14.62
N SER A 249 7.86 -11.66 14.47
CA SER A 249 8.75 -12.21 13.45
C SER A 249 8.08 -13.34 12.68
N ILE A 250 8.25 -13.33 11.36
CA ILE A 250 7.84 -14.40 10.47
C ILE A 250 9.04 -14.89 9.65
N GLN A 251 9.06 -16.17 9.35
CA GLN A 251 9.96 -16.77 8.37
C GLN A 251 9.21 -16.93 7.05
N VAL A 252 9.82 -16.52 5.95
CA VAL A 252 9.20 -16.50 4.62
C VAL A 252 10.15 -17.08 3.57
N GLU A 253 9.60 -17.83 2.63
CA GLU A 253 10.33 -18.26 1.43
C GLU A 253 9.38 -18.39 0.25
N ILE A 254 9.84 -18.00 -0.94
CA ILE A 254 9.10 -18.19 -2.19
C ILE A 254 9.82 -19.28 -2.98
N ILE A 255 9.07 -20.28 -3.42
CA ILE A 255 9.57 -21.38 -4.25
C ILE A 255 8.88 -21.32 -5.62
N PRO A 256 9.58 -20.79 -6.65
CA PRO A 256 9.02 -20.63 -7.99
C PRO A 256 8.65 -21.95 -8.67
N GLY A 257 7.52 -21.95 -9.39
CA GLY A 257 7.07 -23.06 -10.24
C GLY A 257 6.73 -24.36 -9.50
N LYS A 258 6.57 -24.31 -8.18
CA LYS A 258 6.16 -25.45 -7.34
C LYS A 258 4.81 -25.21 -6.71
N THR A 259 3.96 -26.22 -6.72
CA THR A 259 2.72 -26.24 -5.94
C THR A 259 3.00 -26.59 -4.47
N PRO A 260 2.08 -26.28 -3.54
CA PRO A 260 2.28 -26.56 -2.11
C PRO A 260 2.62 -28.01 -1.78
N ASP A 261 2.05 -28.97 -2.51
CA ASP A 261 2.29 -30.42 -2.33
C ASP A 261 3.70 -30.86 -2.76
N GLN A 262 4.34 -30.11 -3.66
CA GLN A 262 5.70 -30.39 -4.13
C GLN A 262 6.77 -29.81 -3.22
N VAL A 263 6.39 -29.03 -2.22
CA VAL A 263 7.29 -28.37 -1.28
C VAL A 263 7.21 -29.09 0.06
N SER A 264 8.34 -29.53 0.62
CA SER A 264 8.36 -30.14 1.95
C SER A 264 8.33 -29.08 3.07
N GLY A 265 9.15 -28.04 2.95
CA GLY A 265 9.25 -26.94 3.92
C GLY A 265 10.29 -25.91 3.49
N PHE A 266 10.74 -25.10 4.44
CA PHE A 266 11.80 -24.10 4.22
C PHE A 266 13.14 -24.74 3.83
N THR A 267 13.92 -23.99 3.06
CA THR A 267 15.33 -24.24 2.76
C THR A 267 16.22 -23.23 3.50
N ASP A 268 17.51 -23.23 3.19
CA ASP A 268 18.48 -22.24 3.67
C ASP A 268 18.30 -20.84 3.06
N LYS A 269 17.39 -20.69 2.08
CA LYS A 269 17.05 -19.41 1.44
C LYS A 269 15.93 -18.64 2.15
N ALA A 270 15.31 -19.23 3.16
CA ALA A 270 14.26 -18.56 3.91
C ALA A 270 14.76 -17.28 4.59
N VAL A 271 13.94 -16.24 4.55
CA VAL A 271 14.25 -14.89 5.04
C VAL A 271 13.34 -14.55 6.22
N ILE A 272 13.86 -13.81 7.19
CA ILE A 272 13.08 -13.30 8.30
C ILE A 272 12.50 -11.93 7.94
N TYR A 273 11.22 -11.74 8.22
CA TYR A 273 10.59 -10.43 8.25
C TYR A 273 10.11 -10.11 9.67
N ARG A 274 10.09 -8.83 10.02
CA ARG A 274 9.71 -8.30 11.31
C ARG A 274 8.69 -7.17 11.20
N ARG A 275 8.02 -6.93 12.33
CA ARG A 275 7.24 -5.74 12.59
C ARG A 275 7.43 -5.30 14.03
#